data_AF-A0A6B2FRL5-F1
#
_entry.id   AF-A0A6B2FRL5-F1
#
_cell.length_a   1.000
_cell.length_b   1.000
_cell.length_c   1.000
_cell.angle_alpha   90.00
_cell.angle_beta   90.00
_cell.angle_gamma   90.00
#
_symmetry.space_group_name_H-M   'P 1'
#
loop_
_entity.id
_entity.type
_entity.pdbx_description
1 polymer ?
#
loop_
_entity_poly.entity_id
_entity_poly.type
_entity_poly.pdbx_seq_one_letter_code
_entity_poly.pdbx_strand_id
1 'polypeptide(L)'
;MSEQTDKVLAELIQKASDGIDAAVSFSQAQLPDVVYQLLLWNATASLMMQVFCVVFFITYAVGLRWAIPEASNSSSRYEMAAFFFVLIGAVSSPSLLFVFIFNFDWLKIWLAPKLYLIEYAAQFLK
;
A
#
# COMPACT_ATOMS: atom_id res chain seq x y z
N MET A 1 56.94 -18.42 9.96
CA MET A 1 55.92 -17.71 10.76
C MET A 1 55.29 -16.58 9.95
N SER A 2 56.03 -15.70 9.26
CA SER A 2 55.47 -14.66 8.36
C SER A 2 54.73 -15.24 7.15
N GLU A 3 55.32 -16.19 6.42
CA GLU A 3 54.70 -16.79 5.22
C GLU A 3 53.34 -17.46 5.46
N GLN A 4 53.12 -18.03 6.64
CA GLN A 4 51.82 -18.62 7.01
C GLN A 4 50.78 -17.52 7.28
N THR A 5 51.17 -16.43 7.94
CA THR A 5 50.30 -15.28 8.15
C THR A 5 49.94 -14.60 6.83
N ASP A 6 50.90 -14.45 5.92
CA ASP A 6 50.68 -13.87 4.59
C ASP A 6 49.75 -14.76 3.74
N LYS A 7 49.91 -16.08 3.83
CA LYS A 7 48.98 -17.04 3.21
C LYS A 7 47.57 -16.97 3.78
N VAL A 8 47.42 -16.93 5.10
CA VAL A 8 46.10 -16.82 5.77
C VAL A 8 45.43 -15.49 5.43
N LEU A 9 46.19 -14.39 5.38
CA LEU A 9 45.68 -13.08 4.99
C LEU A 9 45.21 -13.10 3.53
N ALA A 10 45.99 -13.69 2.62
CA ALA A 10 45.59 -13.86 1.22
C ALA A 10 44.32 -14.71 1.09
N GLU A 11 44.20 -15.80 1.86
CA GLU A 11 43.01 -16.66 1.88
C GLU A 11 41.77 -15.93 2.43
N LEU A 12 41.93 -15.10 3.46
CA LEU A 12 40.85 -14.28 4.01
C LEU A 12 40.40 -13.20 3.03
N ILE A 13 41.34 -12.55 2.33
CA ILE A 13 41.02 -11.57 1.28
C ILE A 13 40.30 -12.26 0.12
N GLN A 14 40.76 -13.45 -0.29
CA GLN A 14 40.10 -14.21 -1.36
C GLN A 14 38.69 -14.64 -0.95
N LYS A 15 38.51 -15.21 0.25
CA LYS A 15 37.17 -15.55 0.77
C LYS A 15 36.27 -14.33 0.94
N ALA A 16 36.83 -13.18 1.32
CA ALA A 16 36.07 -11.94 1.39
C ALA A 16 35.65 -11.47 -0.01
N SER A 17 36.54 -11.54 -1.01
CA SER A 17 36.23 -11.22 -2.41
C SER A 17 35.17 -12.16 -2.98
N ASP A 18 35.35 -13.47 -2.81
CA ASP A 18 34.39 -14.48 -3.26
C ASP A 18 33.04 -14.33 -2.55
N GLY A 19 33.05 -13.95 -1.27
CA GLY A 19 31.86 -13.63 -0.49
C GLY A 19 31.15 -12.36 -0.97
N ILE A 20 31.89 -11.33 -1.39
CA ILE A 20 31.34 -10.10 -2.00
C ILE A 20 30.69 -10.45 -3.34
N ASP A 21 31.36 -11.21 -4.20
CA ASP A 21 30.82 -11.64 -5.49
C ASP A 21 29.58 -12.54 -5.33
N ALA A 22 29.57 -13.41 -4.32
CA ALA A 22 28.41 -14.21 -3.94
C ALA A 22 27.24 -13.34 -3.43
N ALA A 23 27.51 -12.31 -2.63
CA ALA A 23 26.48 -11.40 -2.12
C ALA A 23 25.89 -10.53 -3.26
N VAL A 24 26.72 -10.09 -4.21
CA VAL A 24 26.29 -9.32 -5.39
C VAL A 24 25.43 -10.19 -6.29
N SER A 25 25.87 -11.40 -6.62
CA SER A 25 25.09 -12.34 -7.46
C SER A 25 23.78 -12.77 -6.79
N PHE A 26 23.79 -13.00 -5.47
CA PHE A 26 22.58 -13.25 -4.68
C PHE A 26 21.61 -12.06 -4.73
N SER A 27 22.12 -10.84 -4.52
CA SER A 27 21.31 -9.62 -4.59
C SER A 27 20.73 -9.44 -5.99
N GLN A 28 21.51 -9.61 -7.04
CA GLN A 28 21.04 -9.52 -8.44
C GLN A 28 19.97 -10.57 -8.76
N ALA A 29 20.03 -11.75 -8.15
CA ALA A 29 19.04 -12.80 -8.36
C ALA A 29 17.73 -12.54 -7.58
N GLN A 30 17.78 -11.99 -6.37
CA GLN A 30 16.61 -11.83 -5.50
C GLN A 30 15.96 -10.44 -5.57
N LEU A 31 16.74 -9.39 -5.85
CA LEU A 31 16.23 -8.02 -5.95
C LEU A 31 15.08 -7.88 -6.96
N PRO A 32 15.13 -8.50 -8.16
CA PRO A 32 14.04 -8.38 -9.13
C PRO A 32 12.72 -8.93 -8.58
N ASP A 33 12.78 -10.07 -7.87
CA ASP A 33 11.60 -10.71 -7.28
C ASP A 33 11.05 -9.89 -6.12
N VAL A 34 11.90 -9.44 -5.20
CA VAL A 34 11.48 -8.59 -4.06
C VAL A 34 10.87 -7.27 -4.55
N VAL A 35 11.45 -6.64 -5.58
CA VAL A 35 10.90 -5.43 -6.19
C VAL A 35 9.53 -5.69 -6.81
N TYR A 36 9.37 -6.82 -7.50
CA TYR A 36 8.09 -7.20 -8.08
C TYR A 36 7.02 -7.45 -7.00
N GLN A 37 7.37 -8.17 -5.93
CA GLN A 37 6.49 -8.39 -4.78
C GLN A 37 6.10 -7.08 -4.10
N LEU A 38 7.04 -6.14 -3.94
CA LEU A 38 6.77 -4.81 -3.39
C LEU A 38 5.81 -4.00 -4.26
N LEU A 39 5.99 -4.01 -5.58
CA LEU A 39 5.08 -3.34 -6.53
C LEU A 39 3.68 -3.96 -6.47
N LEU A 40 3.59 -5.29 -6.49
CA LEU A 40 2.30 -6.00 -6.39
C LEU A 40 1.59 -5.70 -5.07
N TRP A 41 2.32 -5.73 -3.96
CA TRP A 41 1.78 -5.44 -2.64
C TRP A 41 1.19 -4.04 -2.57
N ASN A 42 1.97 -3.03 -2.97
CA ASN A 42 1.52 -1.64 -2.93
C ASN A 42 0.36 -1.37 -3.90
N ALA A 43 0.41 -1.95 -5.10
CA ALA A 43 -0.68 -1.84 -6.06
C ALA A 43 -1.97 -2.50 -5.54
N THR A 44 -1.87 -3.71 -4.98
CA THR A 44 -3.03 -4.43 -4.46
C THR A 44 -3.62 -3.75 -3.23
N ALA A 45 -2.79 -3.31 -2.29
CA ALA A 45 -3.24 -2.62 -1.08
C ALA A 45 -3.99 -1.32 -1.41
N SER A 46 -3.44 -0.50 -2.32
CA SER A 46 -4.09 0.75 -2.72
C SER A 46 -5.36 0.53 -3.54
N LEU A 47 -5.36 -0.45 -4.45
CA LEU A 47 -6.57 -0.83 -5.20
C LEU A 47 -7.67 -1.33 -4.25
N MET A 48 -7.33 -2.19 -3.28
CA MET A 48 -8.27 -2.71 -2.30
C MET A 48 -8.90 -1.59 -1.46
N MET A 49 -8.10 -0.60 -1.05
CA MET A 49 -8.61 0.57 -0.32
C MET A 49 -9.55 1.42 -1.18
N GLN A 50 -9.22 1.65 -2.46
CA GLN A 50 -10.13 2.36 -3.36
C GLN A 50 -11.45 1.62 -3.55
N VAL A 51 -11.42 0.31 -3.80
CA VAL A 51 -12.62 -0.50 -3.94
C VAL A 51 -13.47 -0.42 -2.68
N PHE A 52 -12.85 -0.50 -1.50
CA PHE A 52 -13.55 -0.33 -0.22
C PHE A 52 -14.24 1.04 -0.11
N CYS A 53 -13.54 2.12 -0.45
CA CYS A 53 -14.13 3.46 -0.46
C CYS A 53 -15.33 3.56 -1.42
N VAL A 54 -15.22 3.01 -2.63
CA VAL A 54 -16.32 3.02 -3.62
C VAL A 54 -17.53 2.23 -3.11
N VAL A 55 -17.31 1.03 -2.56
CA VAL A 55 -18.38 0.21 -1.96
C VAL A 55 -19.05 0.97 -0.82
N PHE A 56 -18.28 1.62 0.06
CA PHE A 56 -18.82 2.45 1.13
C PHE A 56 -19.74 3.54 0.58
N PHE A 57 -19.29 4.33 -0.41
CA PHE A 57 -20.11 5.39 -1.00
C PHE A 57 -21.37 4.86 -1.67
N ILE A 58 -21.30 3.73 -2.37
CA ILE A 58 -22.47 3.09 -2.99
C ILE A 58 -23.47 2.64 -1.91
N THR A 59 -23.00 1.92 -0.88
CA THR A 59 -23.88 1.45 0.20
C THR A 59 -24.52 2.61 0.95
N TYR A 60 -23.77 3.69 1.20
CA TYR A 60 -24.30 4.89 1.83
C TYR A 60 -25.34 5.59 0.95
N ALA A 61 -25.07 5.79 -0.35
CA ALA A 61 -26.01 6.41 -1.28
C ALA A 61 -27.30 5.59 -1.45
N VAL A 62 -27.18 4.26 -1.57
CA VAL A 62 -28.34 3.36 -1.58
C VAL A 62 -29.08 3.48 -0.25
N GLY A 63 -28.39 3.36 0.88
CA GLY A 63 -28.99 3.49 2.21
C GLY A 63 -29.78 4.78 2.40
N LEU A 64 -29.25 5.93 1.96
CA LEU A 64 -29.96 7.21 1.98
C LEU A 64 -31.26 7.19 1.15
N ARG A 65 -31.23 6.56 -0.02
CA ARG A 65 -32.40 6.45 -0.90
C ARG A 65 -33.54 5.65 -0.27
N TRP A 66 -33.24 4.69 0.61
CA TRP A 66 -34.25 3.92 1.34
C TRP A 66 -34.61 4.53 2.70
N ALA A 67 -33.63 5.06 3.43
CA ALA A 67 -33.80 5.54 4.80
C ALA A 67 -34.60 6.85 4.90
N ILE A 68 -34.43 7.79 3.96
CA ILE A 68 -35.10 9.09 4.00
C ILE A 68 -36.62 8.97 3.79
N PRO A 69 -37.11 8.25 2.76
CA PRO A 69 -38.56 8.08 2.56
C PRO A 69 -39.21 7.29 3.70
N GLU A 70 -38.53 6.25 4.20
CA GLU A 70 -39.05 5.42 5.28
C GLU A 70 -39.15 6.20 6.60
N ALA A 71 -38.15 7.03 6.92
CA ALA A 71 -38.21 7.93 8.07
C ALA A 71 -39.36 8.92 7.97
N SER A 72 -39.64 9.45 6.77
CA SER A 72 -40.72 10.41 6.55
C SER A 72 -42.13 9.81 6.72
N ASN A 73 -42.29 8.50 6.63
CA ASN A 73 -43.59 7.83 6.55
C ASN A 73 -43.88 6.92 7.76
N SER A 74 -42.99 6.86 8.75
CA SER A 74 -42.97 5.83 9.79
C SER A 74 -42.78 6.41 11.21
N SER A 75 -42.89 5.54 12.21
CA SER A 75 -42.84 5.87 13.64
C SER A 75 -41.49 6.50 14.07
N SER A 76 -41.49 7.28 15.17
CA SER A 76 -40.32 8.05 15.67
C SER A 76 -39.01 7.27 15.85
N ARG A 77 -39.07 5.93 16.01
CA ARG A 77 -37.88 5.07 16.07
C ARG A 77 -37.10 5.03 14.74
N TYR A 78 -37.78 5.05 13.60
CA TYR A 78 -37.13 5.00 12.28
C TYR A 78 -36.52 6.33 11.89
N GLU A 79 -37.14 7.45 12.29
CA GLU A 79 -36.57 8.79 12.16
C GLU A 79 -35.24 8.91 12.89
N MET A 80 -35.18 8.41 14.13
CA MET A 80 -33.96 8.46 14.94
C MET A 80 -32.85 7.59 14.33
N ALA A 81 -33.17 6.40 13.84
CA ALA A 81 -32.21 5.52 13.17
C ALA A 81 -31.68 6.14 11.85
N ALA A 82 -32.55 6.72 11.04
CA ALA A 82 -32.16 7.41 9.80
C ALA A 82 -31.28 8.64 10.08
N PHE A 83 -31.60 9.41 11.12
CA PHE A 83 -30.78 10.54 11.55
C PHE A 83 -29.36 10.09 11.92
N PHE A 84 -29.21 9.06 12.74
CA PHE A 84 -27.88 8.53 13.10
C PHE A 84 -27.13 7.96 11.89
N PHE A 85 -27.83 7.27 10.98
CA PHE A 85 -27.22 6.76 9.74
C PHE A 85 -26.66 7.91 8.87
N VAL A 86 -27.45 8.96 8.65
CA VAL A 86 -27.02 10.16 7.92
C VAL A 86 -25.85 10.85 8.63
N LEU A 87 -25.92 10.98 9.96
CA LEU A 87 -24.88 11.66 10.74
C LEU A 87 -23.55 10.90 10.69
N ILE A 88 -23.57 9.57 10.85
CA ILE A 88 -22.37 8.73 10.75
C ILE A 88 -21.75 8.87 9.36
N GLY A 89 -22.55 8.72 8.31
CA GLY A 89 -22.05 8.84 6.94
C GLY A 89 -21.55 10.24 6.61
N ALA A 90 -22.19 11.29 7.09
CA ALA A 90 -21.74 12.68 6.90
C ALA A 90 -20.40 12.95 7.60
N VAL A 91 -20.16 12.36 8.77
CA VAL A 91 -18.90 12.51 9.51
C VAL A 91 -17.78 11.67 8.89
N SER A 92 -18.06 10.45 8.43
CA SER A 92 -17.04 9.55 7.86
C SER A 92 -16.70 9.84 6.39
N SER A 93 -17.64 10.41 5.62
CA SER A 93 -17.48 10.65 4.19
C SER A 93 -16.28 11.54 3.84
N PRO A 94 -16.01 12.68 4.50
CA PRO A 94 -14.88 13.54 4.18
C PRO A 94 -13.53 12.82 4.31
N SER A 95 -13.35 12.03 5.37
CA SER A 95 -12.12 11.27 5.61
C SER A 95 -11.92 10.19 4.55
N LEU A 96 -12.99 9.45 4.19
CA LEU A 96 -12.92 8.41 3.16
C LEU A 96 -12.73 8.99 1.76
N LEU A 97 -13.32 10.17 1.49
CA LEU A 97 -13.14 10.90 0.24
C LEU A 97 -11.69 11.39 0.11
N PHE A 98 -11.11 11.90 1.20
CA PHE A 98 -9.68 12.23 1.23
C PHE A 98 -8.81 11.01 0.91
N VAL A 99 -9.04 9.88 1.57
CA VAL A 99 -8.29 8.64 1.26
C VAL A 99 -8.48 8.24 -0.21
N PHE A 100 -9.69 8.32 -0.74
CA PHE A 100 -9.96 7.99 -2.14
C PHE A 100 -9.18 8.89 -3.14
N ILE A 101 -9.13 10.20 -2.90
CA ILE A 101 -8.43 11.15 -3.79
C ILE A 101 -6.91 10.98 -3.75
N PHE A 102 -6.35 10.59 -2.60
CA PHE A 102 -4.89 10.51 -2.43
C PHE A 102 -4.31 9.11 -2.62
N ASN A 103 -5.13 8.06 -2.67
CA ASN A 103 -4.67 6.67 -2.72
C ASN A 103 -4.69 6.08 -4.15
N PHE A 104 -3.94 6.67 -5.09
CA PHE A 104 -3.85 6.22 -6.50
C PHE A 104 -2.54 5.47 -6.83
N ASP A 105 -1.87 4.89 -5.83
CA ASP A 105 -0.57 4.25 -6.07
C ASP A 105 -0.65 3.05 -7.02
N TRP A 106 -1.76 2.30 -7.01
CA TRP A 106 -2.00 1.23 -7.99
C TRP A 106 -1.97 1.74 -9.44
N LEU A 107 -2.49 2.96 -9.68
CA LEU A 107 -2.50 3.57 -11.00
C LEU A 107 -1.10 4.06 -11.40
N LYS A 108 -0.34 4.62 -10.44
CA LYS A 108 1.07 4.99 -10.66
C LYS A 108 1.91 3.76 -11.00
N ILE A 109 1.71 2.65 -10.28
CA ILE A 109 2.42 1.40 -10.51
C ILE A 109 2.05 0.79 -11.86
N TRP A 110 0.78 0.87 -12.26
CA TRP A 110 0.33 0.39 -13.57
C TRP A 110 0.91 1.22 -14.73
N LEU A 111 0.94 2.55 -14.60
CA LEU A 111 1.41 3.46 -15.65
C LEU A 111 2.95 3.52 -15.75
N ALA A 112 3.63 3.62 -14.61
CA ALA A 112 5.06 3.89 -14.54
C ALA A 112 5.72 3.22 -13.31
N PRO A 113 5.87 1.88 -13.32
CA PRO A 113 6.38 1.13 -12.16
C PRO A 113 7.81 1.51 -11.76
N LYS A 114 8.68 1.83 -12.75
CA LYS A 114 10.06 2.26 -12.48
C LYS A 114 10.14 3.61 -11.78
N LEU A 115 9.26 4.55 -12.16
CA LEU A 115 9.20 5.88 -11.54
C LEU A 115 8.72 5.76 -10.09
N TYR A 116 7.70 4.94 -9.86
CA TYR A 116 7.18 4.64 -8.52
C TYR A 116 8.29 4.13 -7.58
N LEU A 117 9.16 3.22 -8.05
CA LEU A 117 10.27 2.70 -7.23
C LEU A 117 11.27 3.79 -6.85
N ILE A 118 11.56 4.74 -7.74
CA ILE A 118 12.48 5.85 -7.46
C ILE A 118 11.86 6.79 -6.42
N GLU A 119 10.58 7.12 -6.57
CA GLU A 119 9.85 7.92 -5.58
C GLU A 119 9.80 7.22 -4.21
N TYR A 120 9.49 5.91 -4.21
CA TYR A 120 9.45 5.09 -3.01
C TYR A 120 10.83 5.08 -2.32
N ALA A 121 11.90 4.81 -3.06
CA ALA A 121 13.26 4.83 -2.52
C ALA A 121 13.66 6.22 -1.99
N ALA A 122 13.29 7.30 -2.68
CA ALA A 122 13.58 8.67 -2.25
C ALA A 122 12.89 9.05 -0.92
N GLN A 123 11.77 8.42 -0.57
CA GLN A 123 11.12 8.61 0.73
C GLN A 123 11.94 8.04 1.89
N PHE A 124 12.73 6.98 1.66
CA PHE A 124 13.60 6.38 2.68
C PHE A 124 14.95 7.10 2.85
N LEU A 125 15.31 7.97 1.90
CA LEU A 125 16.57 8.73 1.92
C LEU A 125 16.43 10.11 2.58
N LYS A 126 15.23 10.48 3.03
CA LYS A 126 14.94 11.70 3.79
C LYS A 126 15.00 11.43 5.28
#